data_AF-A0A5K1E4Q9-F1
#
_entry.id   AF-A0A5K1E4Q9-F1
#
_cell.length_a   1.000
_cell.length_b   1.000
_cell.length_c   1.000
_cell.angle_alpha   90.00
_cell.angle_beta   90.00
_cell.angle_gamma   90.00
#
_symmetry.space_group_name_H-M   'P 1'
#
loop_
_entity.id
_entity.type
_entity.pdbx_description
1 polymer ?
#
loop_
_entity_poly.entity_id
_entity_poly.type
_entity_poly.pdbx_seq_one_letter_code
_entity_poly.pdbx_strand_id
1 'polypeptide(L)'
;RLYNLGARKFVVFNLMPAGSNIFCRTKNNGSDEDFLNEADSYLNHQLKYALDGMSRDKPGFCFVYVNIFHMVMSMLDDPTAY
;
A
#
# COMPACT_ATOMS: atom_id res chain seq x y z
N ARG A 1 -4.03 -11.24 14.93
CA ARG A 1 -3.77 -12.67 15.24
C ARG A 1 -2.28 -12.94 15.49
N LEU A 2 -1.37 -12.62 14.57
CA LEU A 2 0.08 -12.82 14.74
C LEU A 2 0.66 -12.21 16.04
N TYR A 3 0.20 -11.02 16.45
CA TYR A 3 0.60 -10.41 17.72
C TYR A 3 0.30 -11.30 18.95
N ASN A 4 -0.86 -11.97 18.97
CA ASN A 4 -1.25 -12.88 20.04
C ASN A 4 -0.41 -14.17 20.06
N LEU A 5 0.28 -14.47 18.95
CA LEU A 5 1.22 -15.58 18.83
C LEU A 5 2.67 -15.16 19.14
N GLY A 6 2.88 -13.96 19.66
CA GLY A 6 4.20 -13.46 20.06
C GLY A 6 4.92 -12.60 19.02
N ALA A 7 4.36 -12.40 17.82
CA ALA A 7 4.96 -11.50 16.85
C ALA A 7 4.95 -10.05 17.35
N ARG A 8 6.05 -9.33 17.15
CA ARG A 8 6.26 -7.96 17.62
C ARG A 8 6.72 -7.00 16.53
N LYS A 9 7.40 -7.51 15.51
CA LYS A 9 7.96 -6.72 14.40
C LYS A 9 7.27 -7.13 13.11
N PHE A 10 6.80 -6.15 12.34
CA PHE A 10 6.09 -6.38 11.10
C PHE A 10 6.67 -5.52 9.97
N VAL A 11 6.78 -6.08 8.78
CA VAL A 11 6.89 -5.28 7.55
C VAL A 11 5.53 -5.32 6.91
N VAL A 12 4.95 -4.15 6.67
CA VAL A 12 3.62 -4.02 6.07
C VAL A 12 3.74 -3.26 4.78
N PHE A 13 3.34 -3.89 3.69
CA PHE A 13 3.19 -3.25 2.39
C PHE A 13 1.79 -2.69 2.30
N ASN A 14 1.67 -1.48 1.78
CA ASN A 14 0.38 -0.95 1.38
C ASN A 14 -0.07 -1.57 0.05
N LEU A 15 -1.28 -1.25 -0.39
CA LEU A 15 -1.78 -1.67 -1.70
C LEU A 15 -1.02 -0.93 -2.80
N MET A 16 -0.65 -1.65 -3.85
CA MET A 16 -0.14 -1.08 -5.10
C MET A 16 -1.29 -0.38 -5.87
N PRO A 17 -1.00 0.52 -6.82
CA PRO A 17 -2.04 1.17 -7.63
C PRO A 17 -2.71 0.16 -8.57
N ALA A 18 -3.85 -0.40 -8.14
CA ALA A 18 -4.54 -1.42 -8.90
C ALA A 18 -5.07 -0.88 -10.23
N GLY A 19 -5.50 0.38 -10.28
CA GLY A 19 -6.01 1.00 -11.50
C GLY A 19 -4.96 1.22 -12.59
N SER A 20 -3.67 1.24 -12.23
CA SER A 20 -2.56 1.49 -13.15
C SER A 20 -1.85 0.22 -13.65
N ASN A 21 -2.37 -0.96 -13.29
CA ASN A 21 -1.78 -2.21 -13.76
C ASN A 21 -2.05 -2.46 -15.26
N ILE A 22 -1.25 -3.31 -15.89
CA ILE A 22 -1.33 -3.62 -17.34
C ILE A 22 -2.72 -4.10 -17.75
N PHE A 23 -3.38 -4.91 -16.92
CA PHE A 23 -4.70 -5.45 -17.22
C PHE A 23 -5.78 -4.35 -17.23
N CYS A 24 -5.79 -3.47 -16.23
CA CYS A 24 -6.70 -2.32 -16.17
C CYS A 24 -6.46 -1.36 -17.34
N ARG A 25 -5.20 -0.98 -17.60
CA ARG A 25 -4.84 -0.15 -18.76
C ARG A 25 -5.27 -0.75 -20.09
N THR A 26 -5.00 -2.05 -20.29
CA THR A 26 -5.37 -2.74 -21.53
C THR A 26 -6.88 -2.72 -21.75
N LYS A 27 -7.67 -2.88 -20.68
CA LYS A 27 -9.12 -2.81 -20.73
C LYS A 27 -9.66 -1.40 -20.91
N ASN A 28 -8.96 -0.40 -20.39
CA ASN A 28 -9.36 1.00 -20.40
C ASN A 28 -8.61 1.82 -21.47
N ASN A 29 -8.34 1.21 -22.63
CA ASN A 29 -7.72 1.87 -23.80
C ASN A 29 -6.40 2.61 -23.50
N GLY A 30 -5.58 2.06 -22.62
CA GLY A 30 -4.29 2.62 -22.20
C GLY A 30 -4.37 3.58 -21.02
N SER A 31 -5.57 3.93 -20.55
CA SER A 31 -5.79 4.82 -19.40
C SER A 31 -5.86 4.07 -18.08
N ASP A 32 -5.59 4.76 -16.98
CA ASP A 32 -5.73 4.20 -15.63
C ASP A 32 -7.21 4.12 -15.21
N GLU A 33 -7.53 3.18 -14.32
CA GLU A 33 -8.82 3.14 -13.62
C GLU A 33 -8.73 3.94 -12.31
N ASP A 34 -8.95 5.26 -12.39
CA ASP A 34 -8.78 6.20 -11.27
C ASP A 34 -9.54 5.80 -10.01
N PHE A 35 -10.77 5.29 -10.16
CA PHE A 35 -11.58 4.83 -9.03
C PHE A 35 -10.88 3.75 -8.19
N LEU A 36 -10.16 2.82 -8.82
CA LEU A 36 -9.41 1.79 -8.11
C LEU A 36 -8.22 2.40 -7.38
N ASN A 37 -7.48 3.31 -8.03
CA ASN A 37 -6.34 4.00 -7.42
C ASN A 37 -6.77 4.87 -6.22
N GLU A 38 -7.91 5.54 -6.30
CA GLU A 38 -8.50 6.30 -5.19
C GLU A 38 -8.91 5.39 -4.04
N ALA A 39 -9.54 4.25 -4.33
CA ALA A 39 -9.92 3.26 -3.33
C ALA A 39 -8.68 2.68 -2.61
N ASP A 40 -7.62 2.37 -3.36
CA ASP A 40 -6.34 1.91 -2.82
C ASP A 40 -5.71 2.99 -1.92
N SER A 41 -5.69 4.23 -2.37
CA SER A 41 -5.18 5.37 -1.59
C SER A 41 -5.94 5.55 -0.26
N TYR A 42 -7.27 5.47 -0.31
CA TYR A 42 -8.11 5.52 0.90
C TYR A 42 -7.80 4.37 1.86
N LEU A 43 -7.76 3.13 1.36
CA LEU A 43 -7.43 1.96 2.18
C LEU A 43 -6.03 2.03 2.76
N ASN A 44 -5.06 2.52 2.00
CA ASN A 44 -3.68 2.74 2.46
C ASN A 44 -3.62 3.75 3.60
N HIS A 45 -4.41 4.82 3.53
CA HIS A 45 -4.53 5.78 4.63
C HIS A 45 -5.12 5.14 5.89
N GLN A 46 -6.24 4.40 5.74
CA GLN A 46 -6.88 3.70 6.88
C GLN A 46 -5.98 2.64 7.50
N LEU A 47 -5.24 1.88 6.67
CA LEU A 47 -4.28 0.89 7.12
C LEU A 47 -3.18 1.53 7.96
N LYS A 48 -2.59 2.63 7.49
CA LYS A 48 -1.55 3.34 8.24
C LYS A 48 -2.08 3.86 9.58
N TYR A 49 -3.28 4.46 9.57
CA TYR A 49 -3.93 4.93 10.79
C TYR A 49 -4.16 3.80 11.81
N ALA A 50 -4.62 2.63 11.35
CA ALA A 50 -4.82 1.47 12.20
C ALA A 50 -3.50 0.92 12.77
N LEU A 51 -2.44 0.85 11.97
CA LEU A 51 -1.11 0.41 12.42
C LEU A 51 -0.50 1.38 13.45
N ASP A 52 -0.68 2.68 13.25
CA ASP A 52 -0.27 3.71 14.21
C ASP A 52 -1.03 3.55 15.54
N GLY A 53 -2.33 3.28 15.48
CA GLY A 53 -3.13 2.92 16.66
C GLY A 53 -2.58 1.69 17.37
N MET A 54 -2.31 0.61 16.63
CA MET A 54 -1.71 -0.60 17.21
C MET A 54 -0.36 -0.34 17.85
N SER A 55 0.49 0.49 17.25
CA SER A 55 1.80 0.83 17.82
C SER A 55 1.72 1.63 19.11
N ARG A 56 0.63 2.37 19.33
CA ARG A 56 0.37 3.06 20.61
C ARG A 56 -0.20 2.09 21.66
N ASP A 57 -1.12 1.23 21.24
CA ASP A 57 -1.97 0.48 22.19
C ASP A 57 -1.43 -0.93 22.52
N LYS A 58 -0.50 -1.46 21.73
CA LYS A 58 0.03 -2.83 21.88
C LYS A 58 1.50 -2.82 22.31
N PRO A 59 1.81 -3.18 23.57
CA PRO A 59 3.19 -3.21 24.06
C PRO A 59 4.13 -4.03 23.16
N GLY A 60 5.20 -3.38 22.72
CA GLY A 60 6.23 -4.00 21.87
C GLY A 60 5.81 -4.25 20.43
N PHE A 61 4.62 -3.85 19.99
CA PHE A 61 4.29 -3.84 18.57
C PHE A 61 5.06 -2.72 17.87
N CYS A 62 5.79 -3.06 16.81
CA CYS A 62 6.38 -2.10 15.90
C CYS A 62 6.28 -2.59 14.46
N PHE A 63 6.33 -1.65 13.53
CA PHE A 63 6.22 -1.96 12.12
C PHE A 63 7.06 -1.02 11.25
N VAL A 64 7.48 -1.54 10.11
CA VAL A 64 7.97 -0.75 8.98
C VAL A 64 6.85 -0.71 7.94
N TYR A 65 6.50 0.49 7.50
CA TYR A 65 5.47 0.71 6.48
C TYR A 65 6.13 0.95 5.13
N VAL A 66 5.95 0.02 4.19
CA VAL A 66 6.47 0.13 2.83
C VAL A 66 5.39 0.73 1.95
N ASN A 67 5.63 1.94 1.47
CA ASN A 67 4.74 2.62 0.53
C ASN A 67 5.00 2.12 -0.90
N ILE A 68 4.61 0.87 -1.17
CA ILE A 68 4.74 0.26 -2.50
C ILE A 68 3.84 0.98 -3.52
N PHE A 69 2.72 1.58 -3.10
CA PHE A 69 1.89 2.41 -3.95
C PHE A 69 2.71 3.49 -4.67
N HIS A 70 3.41 4.31 -3.87
CA HIS A 70 4.21 5.41 -4.40
C HIS A 70 5.41 4.89 -5.19
N MET A 71 6.07 3.82 -4.72
CA MET A 71 7.20 3.22 -5.47
C MET A 71 6.78 2.79 -6.88
N VAL A 72 5.64 2.09 -7.00
CA VAL A 72 5.14 1.64 -8.31
C VAL A 72 4.70 2.83 -9.17
N MET A 73 3.98 3.81 -8.62
CA MET A 73 3.61 5.00 -9.38
C MET A 73 4.84 5.75 -9.89
N SER A 74 5.86 5.95 -9.06
CA SER A 74 7.11 6.60 -9.49
C SER A 74 7.83 5.84 -10.61
N MET A 75 7.82 4.50 -10.59
CA MET A 75 8.37 3.68 -11.67
C MET A 75 7.55 3.77 -12.96
N LEU A 76 6.24 3.96 -12.86
CA LEU A 76 5.37 4.14 -14.03
C LEU A 76 5.52 5.53 -14.64
N ASP A 77 5.71 6.56 -13.80
CA ASP A 77 5.88 7.96 -14.22
C ASP A 77 7.26 8.22 -14.84
N ASP A 78 8.33 7.64 -14.28
CA ASP A 78 9.68 7.67 -14.85
C ASP A 78 10.34 6.29 -14.83
N PRO A 79 10.08 5.46 -15.86
CA PRO A 79 10.67 4.13 -15.97
C PRO A 79 12.20 4.13 -16.16
N THR A 80 12.81 5.26 -16.52
CA THR A 80 14.25 5.33 -16.81
C THR A 80 15.12 5.65 -15.61
N ALA A 81 14.50 6.10 -14.51
CA ALA A 81 15.18 6.38 -13.25
C ALA A 81 15.51 5.13 -12.41
N TYR A 82 15.06 3.94 -12.84
CA TYR A 82 15.17 2.67 -12.12
C TYR A 82 15.69 1.55 -13.03
#